data_AF-F4X1N6-F1
#
_entry.id   AF-F4X1N6-F1
#
_cell.length_a   1.000
_cell.length_b   1.000
_cell.length_c   1.000
_cell.angle_alpha   90.00
_cell.angle_beta   90.00
_cell.angle_gamma   90.00
#
_symmetry.space_group_name_H-M   'P 1'
#
loop_
_entity.id
_entity.type
_entity.pdbx_description
1 polymer ?
#
loop_
_entity_poly.entity_id
_entity_poly.type
_entity_poly.pdbx_seq_one_letter_code
_entity_poly.pdbx_strand_id
1 'polypeptide(L)'
;MGTHLRNLKKRTKGLGGKGKLTGKLIDELSIYFGLAIRRNCESVEKMKTAIWTTLLHKISTDNHPQHDDCPTGENSWCSWQRAKSSNTLATYTHKSLMSDIVYEAINPVYEQLTTDDLLTRCIGGFNQNSNESFNSTVWAMAPKTMNSGKIIIDIATNIASCHGMKIGPKSHELCMDLDEKRIQKAERSLSEGAKQARIDLKTIRKAKQEQEIDEEGQLYGAGIAD
;
A
#
# COMPACT_ATOMS: atom_id res chain seq x y z
N MET A 1 -3.94 -8.93 -4.98
CA MET A 1 -3.04 -9.88 -5.67
C MET A 1 -2.40 -10.91 -4.73
N GLY A 2 -1.48 -10.51 -3.84
CA GLY A 2 -0.73 -11.47 -3.00
C GLY A 2 -1.58 -12.45 -2.22
N THR A 3 -2.65 -11.99 -1.57
CA THR A 3 -3.61 -12.85 -0.85
C THR A 3 -4.27 -13.88 -1.76
N HIS A 4 -4.71 -13.49 -2.97
CA HIS A 4 -5.30 -14.42 -3.94
C HIS A 4 -4.31 -15.51 -4.35
N LEU A 5 -3.05 -15.15 -4.65
CA LEU A 5 -2.03 -16.13 -5.02
C LEU A 5 -1.63 -17.05 -3.87
N ARG A 6 -1.56 -16.53 -2.64
CA ARG A 6 -1.32 -17.36 -1.43
C ARG A 6 -2.46 -18.35 -1.19
N ASN A 7 -3.71 -17.90 -1.37
CA ASN A 7 -4.88 -18.75 -1.25
C ASN A 7 -4.96 -19.80 -2.36
N LEU A 8 -4.68 -19.42 -3.62
CA LEU A 8 -4.58 -20.33 -4.75
C LEU A 8 -3.53 -21.43 -4.50
N LYS A 9 -2.35 -21.04 -4.03
CA LYS A 9 -1.27 -21.97 -3.65
C LYS A 9 -1.70 -22.95 -2.56
N LYS A 10 -2.46 -22.50 -1.55
CA LYS A 10 -2.97 -23.36 -0.47
C LYS A 10 -4.02 -24.35 -0.97
N ARG A 11 -4.93 -23.90 -1.85
CA ARG A 11 -6.05 -24.72 -2.37
C ARG A 11 -5.62 -25.72 -3.43
N THR A 12 -4.58 -25.40 -4.21
CA THR A 12 -4.14 -26.21 -5.35
C THR A 12 -3.00 -27.13 -4.94
N LYS A 13 -3.28 -28.42 -4.78
CA LYS A 13 -2.26 -29.42 -4.40
C LYS A 13 -1.15 -29.47 -5.45
N GLY A 14 0.09 -29.36 -5.00
CA GLY A 14 1.26 -29.45 -5.89
C GLY A 14 1.62 -28.15 -6.62
N LEU A 15 0.93 -27.03 -6.38
CA LEU A 15 1.29 -25.72 -6.97
C LEU A 15 2.46 -25.03 -6.24
N GLY A 16 2.74 -25.41 -4.99
CA GLY A 16 3.88 -24.93 -4.22
C GLY A 16 5.14 -25.78 -4.42
N GLY A 17 6.31 -25.17 -4.18
CA GLY A 17 7.62 -25.86 -4.19
C GLY A 17 8.67 -25.14 -5.03
N LYS A 18 9.90 -25.68 -5.05
CA LYS A 18 11.00 -25.18 -5.88
C LYS A 18 10.61 -25.30 -7.36
N GLY A 19 10.82 -24.23 -8.15
CA GLY A 19 10.42 -24.18 -9.57
C GLY A 19 8.92 -23.97 -9.82
N LYS A 20 8.12 -23.73 -8.78
CA LYS A 20 6.67 -23.48 -8.86
C LYS A 20 6.29 -22.15 -8.19
N LEU A 21 5.06 -22.03 -7.71
CA LEU A 21 4.56 -20.82 -7.03
C LEU A 21 5.17 -20.70 -5.62
N THR A 22 6.36 -20.11 -5.55
CA THR A 22 7.08 -19.81 -4.30
C THR A 22 6.58 -18.53 -3.66
N GLY A 23 6.83 -18.36 -2.34
CA GLY A 23 6.48 -17.11 -1.66
C GLY A 23 7.16 -15.89 -2.31
N LYS A 24 8.45 -16.01 -2.62
CA LYS A 24 9.23 -14.98 -3.32
C LYS A 24 8.60 -14.59 -4.67
N LEU A 25 8.14 -15.57 -5.46
CA LEU A 25 7.48 -15.30 -6.73
C LEU A 25 6.14 -14.58 -6.53
N ILE A 26 5.36 -14.98 -5.52
CA ILE A 26 4.11 -14.29 -5.17
C ILE A 26 4.36 -12.82 -4.80
N ASP A 27 5.38 -12.57 -3.99
CA ASP A 27 5.73 -11.21 -3.56
C ASP A 27 6.18 -10.36 -4.75
N GLU A 28 7.01 -10.92 -5.61
CA GLU A 28 7.45 -10.26 -6.84
C GLU A 28 6.28 -9.90 -7.77
N LEU A 29 5.38 -10.85 -8.04
CA LEU A 29 4.18 -10.60 -8.86
C LEU A 29 3.27 -9.54 -8.23
N SER A 30 3.11 -9.57 -6.91
CA SER A 30 2.28 -8.60 -6.19
C SER A 30 2.85 -7.18 -6.27
N ILE A 31 4.18 -7.05 -6.16
CA ILE A 31 4.88 -5.77 -6.27
C ILE A 31 4.70 -5.18 -7.67
N TYR A 32 4.95 -5.98 -8.72
CA TYR A 32 4.81 -5.50 -10.10
C TYR A 32 3.37 -5.15 -10.47
N PHE A 33 2.39 -5.96 -10.03
CA PHE A 33 0.97 -5.66 -10.21
C PHE A 33 0.61 -4.29 -9.60
N GLY A 34 1.02 -4.03 -8.35
CA GLY A 34 0.77 -2.76 -7.70
C GLY A 34 1.52 -1.58 -8.34
N LEU A 35 2.74 -1.80 -8.85
CA LEU A 35 3.50 -0.78 -9.58
C LEU A 35 2.84 -0.41 -10.91
N ALA A 36 2.32 -1.41 -11.65
CA ALA A 36 1.61 -1.18 -12.90
C ALA A 36 0.40 -0.27 -12.70
N ILE A 37 -0.38 -0.49 -11.63
CA ILE A 37 -1.50 0.38 -11.24
C ILE A 37 -1.01 1.79 -10.91
N ARG A 38 -0.06 1.92 -9.97
CA ARG A 38 0.38 3.24 -9.47
C ARG A 38 1.00 4.12 -10.56
N ARG A 39 1.71 3.53 -11.53
CA ARG A 39 2.35 4.28 -12.63
C ARG A 39 1.38 4.68 -13.74
N ASN A 40 0.20 4.07 -13.79
CA ASN A 40 -0.79 4.28 -14.84
C ASN A 40 -2.16 4.68 -14.27
N CYS A 41 -2.21 5.22 -13.06
CA CYS A 41 -3.43 5.47 -12.29
C CYS A 41 -4.40 6.50 -12.92
N GLU A 42 -4.05 7.08 -14.06
CA GLU A 42 -4.88 8.00 -14.83
C GLU A 42 -5.70 7.28 -15.92
N SER A 43 -5.44 6.00 -16.19
CA SER A 43 -6.11 5.27 -17.28
C SER A 43 -6.24 3.78 -16.99
N VAL A 44 -7.49 3.29 -16.98
CA VAL A 44 -7.81 1.86 -16.82
C VAL A 44 -7.16 1.01 -17.90
N GLU A 45 -7.24 1.44 -19.17
CA GLU A 45 -6.61 0.74 -20.29
C GLU A 45 -5.10 0.60 -20.08
N LYS A 46 -4.40 1.69 -19.73
CA LYS A 46 -2.95 1.64 -19.48
C LYS A 46 -2.61 0.77 -18.26
N MET A 47 -3.43 0.78 -17.21
CA MET A 47 -3.26 -0.12 -16.06
C MET A 47 -3.36 -1.57 -16.50
N LYS A 48 -4.40 -1.91 -17.27
CA LYS A 48 -4.65 -3.27 -17.75
C LYS A 48 -3.50 -3.76 -18.63
N THR A 49 -3.12 -2.99 -19.64
CA THR A 49 -1.96 -3.30 -20.50
C THR A 49 -0.72 -3.53 -19.65
N ALA A 50 -0.35 -2.57 -18.79
CA ALA A 50 0.86 -2.68 -17.97
C ALA A 50 0.84 -3.88 -17.01
N ILE A 51 -0.31 -4.22 -16.43
CA ILE A 51 -0.47 -5.40 -15.57
C ILE A 51 -0.19 -6.66 -16.38
N TRP A 52 -0.82 -6.82 -17.55
CA TRP A 52 -0.62 -7.98 -18.42
C TRP A 52 0.82 -8.08 -18.92
N THR A 53 1.44 -6.95 -19.30
CA THR A 53 2.86 -6.91 -19.68
C THR A 53 3.76 -7.49 -18.58
N THR A 54 3.49 -7.22 -17.30
CA THR A 54 4.31 -7.78 -16.20
C THR A 54 4.22 -9.29 -16.08
N LEU A 55 3.06 -9.88 -16.42
CA LEU A 55 2.86 -11.33 -16.44
C LEU A 55 3.52 -11.95 -17.67
N LEU A 56 3.30 -11.37 -18.85
CA LEU A 56 3.90 -11.82 -20.12
C LEU A 56 5.43 -11.81 -20.05
N HIS A 57 6.01 -10.81 -19.39
CA HIS A 57 7.45 -10.72 -19.12
C HIS A 57 8.01 -11.94 -18.35
N LYS A 58 7.18 -12.67 -17.58
CA LYS A 58 7.59 -13.86 -16.80
C LYS A 58 7.57 -15.16 -17.60
N ILE A 59 6.86 -15.18 -18.72
CA ILE A 59 6.78 -16.31 -19.65
C ILE A 59 7.56 -16.04 -20.96
N SER A 60 8.23 -14.89 -21.06
CA SER A 60 9.04 -14.52 -22.22
C SER A 60 10.29 -15.40 -22.35
N THR A 61 10.58 -15.83 -23.57
CA THR A 61 11.78 -16.64 -23.90
C THR A 61 12.59 -15.98 -25.02
N ASP A 62 13.82 -16.46 -25.25
CA ASP A 62 14.63 -16.02 -26.39
C ASP A 62 13.95 -16.32 -27.74
N ASN A 63 13.24 -17.46 -27.83
CA ASN A 63 12.51 -17.87 -29.04
C ASN A 63 11.16 -17.15 -29.21
N HIS A 64 10.51 -16.81 -28.10
CA HIS A 64 9.21 -16.14 -28.06
C HIS A 64 9.29 -14.95 -27.08
N PRO A 65 9.89 -13.81 -27.50
CA PRO A 65 9.98 -12.63 -26.67
C PRO A 65 8.61 -11.95 -26.54
N GLN A 66 8.23 -11.58 -25.32
CA GLN A 66 6.93 -10.99 -24.99
C GLN A 66 7.11 -9.59 -24.37
N HIS A 67 7.73 -8.68 -25.12
CA HIS A 67 8.13 -7.35 -24.63
C HIS A 67 7.53 -6.18 -25.41
N ASP A 68 6.57 -6.43 -26.29
CA ASP A 68 6.05 -5.41 -27.21
C ASP A 68 5.38 -4.23 -26.48
N ASP A 69 4.69 -4.51 -25.37
CA ASP A 69 4.05 -3.50 -24.53
C ASP A 69 4.99 -2.89 -23.46
N CYS A 70 6.25 -3.33 -23.40
CA CYS A 70 7.23 -2.74 -22.50
C CYS A 70 7.67 -1.36 -23.04
N PRO A 71 7.96 -0.37 -22.17
CA PRO A 71 8.53 0.90 -22.61
C PRO A 71 9.80 0.69 -23.43
N THR A 72 9.96 1.44 -24.51
CA THR A 72 11.13 1.37 -25.39
C THR A 72 12.25 2.29 -24.91
N GLY A 73 13.49 1.99 -25.32
CA GLY A 73 14.64 2.85 -25.11
C GLY A 73 15.51 2.48 -23.91
N GLU A 74 16.64 3.17 -23.78
CA GLU A 74 17.72 2.82 -22.83
C GLU A 74 17.32 3.02 -21.36
N ASN A 75 16.34 3.89 -21.11
CA ASN A 75 15.77 4.17 -19.81
C ASN A 75 14.57 3.25 -19.46
N SER A 76 14.29 2.25 -20.29
CA SER A 76 13.23 1.29 -20.02
C SER A 76 13.54 0.46 -18.78
N TRP A 77 12.51 0.11 -17.99
CA TRP A 77 12.68 -0.87 -16.92
C TRP A 77 12.86 -2.30 -17.46
N CYS A 78 12.48 -2.54 -18.72
CA CYS A 78 12.60 -3.84 -19.38
C CYS A 78 14.03 -4.03 -19.92
N SER A 79 14.73 -5.05 -19.42
CA SER A 79 16.11 -5.34 -19.82
C SER A 79 16.22 -5.75 -21.29
N TRP A 80 15.21 -6.41 -21.84
CA TRP A 80 15.19 -6.78 -23.27
C TRP A 80 15.03 -5.55 -24.16
N GLN A 81 14.12 -4.62 -23.83
CA GLN A 81 13.95 -3.36 -24.57
C GLN A 81 15.22 -2.49 -24.51
N ARG A 82 15.91 -2.48 -23.37
CA ARG A 82 17.23 -1.83 -23.25
C ARG A 82 18.29 -2.47 -24.13
N ALA A 83 18.36 -3.80 -24.17
CA ALA A 83 19.29 -4.50 -25.05
C ALA A 83 18.96 -4.24 -26.53
N LYS A 84 17.68 -4.12 -26.87
CA LYS A 84 17.21 -3.74 -28.21
C LYS A 84 17.65 -2.33 -28.58
N SER A 85 17.48 -1.36 -27.70
CA SER A 85 17.87 0.03 -27.97
C SER A 85 19.39 0.23 -28.07
N SER A 86 20.17 -0.52 -27.30
CA SER A 86 21.63 -0.42 -27.30
C SER A 86 22.30 -1.39 -28.29
N ASN A 87 21.55 -2.04 -29.18
CA ASN A 87 22.04 -3.01 -30.17
C ASN A 87 22.84 -4.19 -29.57
N THR A 88 22.52 -4.62 -28.35
CA THR A 88 23.16 -5.75 -27.64
C THR A 88 22.26 -6.98 -27.54
N LEU A 89 21.19 -7.04 -28.35
CA LEU A 89 20.20 -8.12 -28.29
C LEU A 89 20.79 -9.51 -28.58
N ALA A 90 21.85 -9.58 -29.39
CA ALA A 90 22.53 -10.83 -29.74
C ALA A 90 23.20 -11.53 -28.54
N THR A 91 23.55 -10.79 -27.49
CA THR A 91 24.14 -11.34 -26.25
C THR A 91 23.15 -11.40 -25.09
N TYR A 92 21.92 -10.93 -25.30
CA TYR A 92 20.87 -10.97 -24.30
C TYR A 92 20.35 -12.40 -24.12
N THR A 93 20.12 -12.79 -22.88
CA THR A 93 19.50 -14.07 -22.52
C THR A 93 18.38 -13.83 -21.53
N HIS A 94 17.23 -14.47 -21.75
CA HIS A 94 16.12 -14.38 -20.83
C HIS A 94 16.44 -15.05 -19.49
N LYS A 95 15.90 -14.46 -18.42
CA LYS A 95 15.94 -15.10 -17.09
C LYS A 95 15.04 -16.35 -17.08
N SER A 96 15.29 -17.21 -16.09
CA SER A 96 14.54 -18.44 -15.87
C SER A 96 13.01 -18.21 -15.92
N LEU A 97 12.37 -19.02 -16.76
CA LEU A 97 10.96 -18.98 -17.07
C LEU A 97 10.10 -19.37 -15.85
N MET A 98 8.94 -18.73 -15.71
CA MET A 98 7.86 -19.28 -14.90
C MET A 98 7.29 -20.53 -15.57
N SER A 99 7.09 -21.63 -14.83
CA SER A 99 6.52 -22.84 -15.44
C SER A 99 5.09 -22.64 -15.92
N ASP A 100 4.74 -23.29 -17.03
CA ASP A 100 3.40 -23.21 -17.64
C ASP A 100 2.30 -23.60 -16.65
N ILE A 101 2.54 -24.62 -15.81
CA ILE A 101 1.60 -25.03 -14.75
C ILE A 101 1.28 -23.86 -13.79
N VAL A 102 2.28 -23.02 -13.48
CA VAL A 102 2.06 -21.83 -12.63
C VAL A 102 1.33 -20.76 -13.41
N TYR A 103 1.71 -20.50 -14.67
CA TYR A 103 1.05 -19.52 -15.52
C TYR A 103 -0.44 -19.82 -15.68
N GLU A 104 -0.78 -21.04 -16.08
CA GLU A 104 -2.18 -21.49 -16.25
C GLU A 104 -2.97 -21.36 -14.95
N ALA A 105 -2.34 -21.63 -13.79
CA ALA A 105 -3.01 -21.50 -12.51
C ALA A 105 -3.26 -20.04 -12.09
N ILE A 106 -2.34 -19.11 -12.40
CA ILE A 106 -2.47 -17.69 -12.00
C ILE A 106 -3.21 -16.83 -13.02
N ASN A 107 -3.31 -17.25 -14.28
CA ASN A 107 -3.97 -16.50 -15.33
C ASN A 107 -5.42 -16.09 -14.97
N PRO A 108 -6.27 -17.00 -14.44
CA PRO A 108 -7.61 -16.63 -14.00
C PRO A 108 -7.63 -15.59 -12.86
N VAL A 109 -6.59 -15.57 -12.00
CA VAL A 109 -6.47 -14.56 -10.94
C VAL A 109 -6.17 -13.19 -11.54
N TYR A 110 -5.35 -13.12 -12.59
CA TYR A 110 -5.10 -11.88 -13.31
C TYR A 110 -6.37 -11.39 -14.00
N GLU A 111 -7.10 -12.25 -14.70
CA GLU A 111 -8.38 -11.90 -15.35
C GLU A 111 -9.38 -11.34 -14.33
N GLN A 112 -9.55 -12.03 -13.19
CA GLN A 112 -10.45 -11.58 -12.13
C GLN A 112 -10.06 -10.21 -11.57
N LEU A 113 -8.77 -9.95 -11.37
CA LEU A 113 -8.27 -8.72 -10.75
C LEU A 113 -8.05 -7.57 -11.73
N THR A 114 -8.23 -7.78 -13.03
CA THR A 114 -8.06 -6.76 -14.08
C THR A 114 -9.37 -6.40 -14.78
N THR A 115 -10.50 -6.68 -14.14
CA THR A 115 -11.81 -6.22 -14.61
C THR A 115 -11.91 -4.70 -14.55
N ASP A 116 -12.61 -4.11 -15.52
CA ASP A 116 -12.68 -2.65 -15.66
C ASP A 116 -13.36 -2.00 -14.43
N ASP A 117 -14.35 -2.67 -13.81
CA ASP A 117 -14.98 -2.21 -12.56
C ASP A 117 -13.98 -2.13 -11.40
N LEU A 118 -13.10 -3.12 -11.24
CA LEU A 118 -12.07 -3.08 -10.20
C LEU A 118 -11.00 -2.02 -10.50
N LEU A 119 -10.52 -1.95 -11.74
CA LEU A 119 -9.47 -1.01 -12.12
C LEU A 119 -9.95 0.45 -12.12
N THR A 120 -11.24 0.70 -12.40
CA THR A 120 -11.84 2.04 -12.31
C THR A 120 -11.73 2.60 -10.89
N ARG A 121 -11.85 1.75 -9.87
CA ARG A 121 -11.68 2.15 -8.45
C ARG A 121 -10.23 2.49 -8.11
N CYS A 122 -9.28 2.06 -8.93
CA CYS A 122 -7.86 2.36 -8.78
C CYS A 122 -7.43 3.67 -9.47
N ILE A 123 -8.34 4.36 -10.16
CA ILE A 123 -8.06 5.69 -10.72
C ILE A 123 -7.67 6.64 -9.59
N GLY A 124 -6.62 7.43 -9.81
CA GLY A 124 -6.03 8.31 -8.78
C GLY A 124 -5.08 7.60 -7.81
N GLY A 125 -4.82 6.30 -8.00
CA GLY A 125 -3.80 5.54 -7.27
C GLY A 125 -4.30 4.93 -5.96
N PHE A 126 -5.61 4.98 -5.71
CA PHE A 126 -6.24 4.38 -4.54
C PHE A 126 -6.25 2.84 -4.66
N ASN A 127 -5.55 2.15 -3.76
CA ASN A 127 -5.43 0.68 -3.79
C ASN A 127 -5.65 0.02 -2.44
N GLN A 128 -5.84 0.80 -1.36
CA GLN A 128 -6.20 0.30 -0.05
C GLN A 128 -7.71 0.36 0.13
N ASN A 129 -8.24 -0.57 0.92
CA ASN A 129 -9.59 -0.50 1.43
C ASN A 129 -9.74 0.83 2.19
N SER A 130 -10.52 1.77 1.65
CA SER A 130 -10.72 3.08 2.27
C SER A 130 -11.21 2.95 3.72
N ASN A 131 -11.99 1.91 4.03
CA ASN A 131 -12.43 1.64 5.40
C ASN A 131 -11.28 1.18 6.30
N GLU A 132 -10.32 0.41 5.78
CA GLU A 132 -9.15 -0.03 6.57
C GLU A 132 -8.22 1.14 6.86
N SER A 133 -7.94 1.98 5.86
CA SER A 133 -7.14 3.20 6.04
C SER A 133 -7.81 4.18 7.00
N PHE A 134 -9.13 4.37 6.86
CA PHE A 134 -9.92 5.20 7.75
C PHE A 134 -9.90 4.68 9.19
N ASN A 135 -10.23 3.39 9.39
CA ASN A 135 -10.25 2.78 10.71
C ASN A 135 -8.86 2.78 11.36
N SER A 136 -7.80 2.51 10.60
CA SER A 136 -6.42 2.59 11.09
C SER A 136 -6.11 3.99 11.63
N THR A 137 -6.52 5.03 10.91
CA THR A 137 -6.33 6.43 11.33
C THR A 137 -7.14 6.77 12.59
N VAL A 138 -8.40 6.32 12.66
CA VAL A 138 -9.26 6.51 13.85
C VAL A 138 -8.66 5.82 15.08
N TRP A 139 -8.27 4.55 14.96
CA TRP A 139 -7.75 3.77 16.08
C TRP A 139 -6.33 4.18 16.49
N ALA A 140 -5.54 4.77 15.59
CA ALA A 140 -4.28 5.41 15.96
C ALA A 140 -4.49 6.63 16.87
N MET A 141 -5.59 7.37 16.68
CA MET A 141 -5.95 8.53 17.52
C MET A 141 -6.70 8.16 18.80
N ALA A 142 -7.56 7.15 18.75
CA ALA A 142 -8.33 6.66 19.87
C ALA A 142 -8.14 5.14 20.03
N PRO A 143 -7.02 4.68 20.62
CA PRO A 143 -6.72 3.27 20.74
C PRO A 143 -7.84 2.48 21.41
N LYS A 144 -8.09 1.26 20.93
CA LYS A 144 -9.13 0.37 21.48
C LYS A 144 -8.79 -0.12 22.90
N THR A 145 -7.50 -0.15 23.25
CA THR A 145 -7.01 -0.47 24.60
C THR A 145 -7.40 0.59 25.64
N MET A 146 -7.77 1.79 25.19
CA MET A 146 -8.20 2.89 26.04
C MET A 146 -9.72 3.06 26.02
N ASN A 147 -10.32 3.23 27.19
CA ASN A 147 -11.73 3.56 27.29
C ASN A 147 -11.97 5.00 26.82
N SER A 148 -12.37 5.14 25.56
CA SER A 148 -12.67 6.43 24.92
C SER A 148 -14.17 6.66 24.88
N GLY A 149 -14.63 7.73 25.51
CA GLY A 149 -16.04 8.13 25.44
C GLY A 149 -16.44 8.62 24.04
N LYS A 150 -17.75 8.67 23.77
CA LYS A 150 -18.33 9.04 22.45
C LYS A 150 -17.68 10.30 21.85
N ILE A 151 -17.49 11.35 22.64
CA ILE A 151 -16.91 12.63 22.18
C ILE A 151 -15.51 12.44 21.60
N ILE A 152 -14.67 11.61 22.21
CA ILE A 152 -13.30 11.35 21.74
C ILE A 152 -13.35 10.62 20.40
N ILE A 153 -14.21 9.61 20.28
CA ILE A 153 -14.39 8.84 19.04
C ILE A 153 -14.92 9.75 17.93
N ASP A 154 -15.91 10.60 18.20
CA ASP A 154 -16.44 11.56 17.22
C ASP A 154 -15.34 12.50 16.71
N ILE A 155 -14.49 13.02 17.61
CA ILE A 155 -13.37 13.89 17.24
C ILE A 155 -12.36 13.14 16.36
N ALA A 156 -11.93 11.94 16.77
CA ALA A 156 -11.00 11.12 15.99
C ALA A 156 -11.55 10.79 14.59
N THR A 157 -12.84 10.45 14.51
CA THR A 157 -13.56 10.15 13.26
C THR A 157 -13.61 11.36 12.33
N ASN A 158 -13.92 12.55 12.86
CA ASN A 158 -13.91 13.79 12.08
C ASN A 158 -12.51 14.15 11.58
N ILE A 159 -11.48 14.02 12.43
CA ILE A 159 -10.09 14.27 12.03
C ILE A 159 -9.64 13.29 10.94
N ALA A 160 -9.99 12.01 11.07
CA ALA A 160 -9.68 10.99 10.07
C ALA A 160 -10.37 11.27 8.73
N SER A 161 -11.62 11.76 8.76
CA SER A 161 -12.37 12.16 7.56
C SER A 161 -11.74 13.36 6.83
N CYS A 162 -11.08 14.25 7.58
CA CYS A 162 -10.39 15.42 7.03
C CYS A 162 -8.94 15.14 6.59
N HIS A 163 -8.36 13.97 6.93
CA HIS A 163 -7.00 13.62 6.51
C HIS A 163 -6.94 13.49 4.97
N GLY A 164 -6.20 14.40 4.34
CA GLY A 164 -6.07 14.48 2.87
C GLY A 164 -6.73 15.72 2.25
N MET A 165 -7.46 16.51 3.03
CA MET A 165 -7.96 17.81 2.56
C MET A 165 -6.81 18.85 2.53
N LYS A 166 -6.75 19.64 1.46
CA LYS A 166 -5.85 20.81 1.40
C LYS A 166 -6.41 21.89 2.33
N ILE A 167 -5.74 22.10 3.46
CA ILE A 167 -6.08 23.16 4.41
C ILE A 167 -5.60 24.50 3.82
N GLY A 168 -6.51 25.46 3.68
CA GLY A 168 -6.19 26.80 3.20
C GLY A 168 -5.47 27.65 4.27
N PRO A 169 -4.73 28.70 3.86
CA PRO A 169 -3.92 29.51 4.77
C PRO A 169 -4.74 30.16 5.90
N LYS A 170 -5.96 30.63 5.61
CA LYS A 170 -6.85 31.24 6.62
C LYS A 170 -7.27 30.28 7.73
N SER A 171 -7.50 29.00 7.41
CA SER A 171 -7.84 28.00 8.42
C SER A 171 -6.65 27.69 9.32
N HIS A 172 -5.44 27.69 8.75
CA HIS A 172 -4.21 27.52 9.52
C HIS A 172 -3.98 28.69 10.49
N GLU A 173 -4.13 29.91 10.00
CA GLU A 173 -3.98 31.14 10.79
C GLU A 173 -4.98 31.19 11.96
N LEU A 174 -6.25 30.87 11.70
CA LEU A 174 -7.27 30.74 12.76
C LEU A 174 -6.88 29.69 13.82
N CYS A 175 -6.36 28.53 13.40
CA CYS A 175 -5.92 27.49 14.33
C CYS A 175 -4.76 27.98 15.21
N MET A 176 -3.82 28.76 14.65
CA MET A 176 -2.71 29.34 15.42
C MET A 176 -3.21 30.35 16.46
N ASP A 177 -4.09 31.27 16.07
CA ASP A 177 -4.68 32.26 16.99
C ASP A 177 -5.44 31.62 18.15
N LEU A 178 -6.20 30.55 17.87
CA LEU A 178 -6.94 29.81 18.89
C LEU A 178 -6.00 29.05 19.82
N ASP A 179 -4.92 28.47 19.28
CA ASP A 179 -3.93 27.76 20.09
C ASP A 179 -3.17 28.70 21.02
N GLU A 180 -2.79 29.89 20.54
CA GLU A 180 -2.15 30.91 21.36
C GLU A 180 -3.03 31.31 22.55
N LYS A 181 -4.32 31.60 22.29
CA LYS A 181 -5.30 31.92 23.34
C LYS A 181 -5.46 30.78 24.34
N ARG A 182 -5.44 29.52 23.87
CA ARG A 182 -5.50 28.33 24.73
C ARG A 182 -4.28 28.24 25.63
N ILE A 183 -3.08 28.48 25.11
CA ILE A 183 -1.81 28.46 25.87
C ILE A 183 -1.82 29.54 26.94
N GLN A 184 -2.14 30.79 26.57
CA GLN A 184 -2.21 31.91 27.52
C GLN A 184 -3.19 31.63 28.67
N LYS A 185 -4.36 31.03 28.37
CA LYS A 185 -5.34 30.65 29.40
C LYS A 185 -4.81 29.54 30.32
N ALA A 186 -4.13 28.54 29.77
CA ALA A 186 -3.55 27.45 30.54
C ALA A 186 -2.43 27.94 31.47
N GLU A 187 -1.58 28.86 31.01
CA GLU A 187 -0.50 29.46 31.79
C GLU A 187 -1.02 30.27 32.97
N ARG A 188 -2.13 31.01 32.79
CA ARG A 188 -2.78 31.76 33.88
C ARG A 188 -3.45 30.86 34.93
N SER A 189 -3.82 29.63 34.57
CA SER A 189 -4.68 28.77 35.38
C SER A 189 -3.93 27.71 36.19
N LEU A 190 -2.62 27.49 35.95
CA LEU A 190 -1.88 26.37 36.53
C LEU A 190 -0.57 26.85 37.17
N SER A 191 -0.27 26.38 38.38
CA SER A 191 1.03 26.55 39.01
C SER A 191 2.10 25.72 38.29
N GLU A 192 3.37 26.13 38.42
CA GLU A 192 4.51 25.41 37.81
C GLU A 192 4.56 23.93 38.22
N GLY A 193 4.28 23.62 39.49
CA GLY A 193 4.19 22.23 39.96
C GLY A 193 3.08 21.43 39.28
N ALA A 194 1.92 22.04 39.02
CA ALA A 194 0.82 21.39 38.30
C ALA A 194 1.14 21.19 36.80
N LYS A 195 1.88 22.12 36.18
CA LYS A 195 2.39 21.97 34.81
C LYS A 195 3.36 20.79 34.72
N GLN A 196 4.33 20.71 35.64
CA GLN A 196 5.31 19.63 35.65
C GLN A 196 4.64 18.26 35.86
N ALA A 197 3.76 18.14 36.85
CA ALA A 197 3.02 16.89 37.09
C ALA A 197 2.20 16.44 35.86
N ARG A 198 1.60 17.39 35.13
CA ARG A 198 0.88 17.09 33.89
C ARG A 198 1.80 16.60 32.78
N ILE A 199 2.98 17.19 32.63
CA ILE A 199 4.00 16.77 31.65
C ILE A 199 4.45 15.34 31.99
N ASP A 200 4.79 15.07 33.24
CA ASP A 200 5.26 13.75 33.69
C ASP A 200 4.21 12.67 33.43
N LEU A 201 2.95 12.94 33.79
CA LEU A 201 1.82 12.03 33.51
C LEU A 201 1.61 11.80 32.00
N LYS A 202 1.79 12.83 31.17
CA LYS A 202 1.69 12.70 29.70
C LYS A 202 2.82 11.83 29.15
N THR A 203 4.04 11.99 29.64
CA THR A 203 5.20 11.19 29.24
C THR A 203 5.01 9.72 29.61
N ILE A 204 4.54 9.44 30.84
CA ILE A 204 4.24 8.08 31.29
C ILE A 204 3.15 7.44 30.41
N ARG A 205 2.06 8.17 30.11
CA ARG A 205 1.01 7.66 29.22
C ARG A 205 1.52 7.37 27.82
N LYS A 206 2.37 8.24 27.25
CA LYS A 206 2.94 8.05 25.91
C LYS A 206 3.81 6.80 25.85
N ALA A 207 4.68 6.60 26.86
CA ALA A 207 5.51 5.41 26.96
C ALA A 207 4.67 4.13 27.09
N LYS A 208 3.61 4.15 27.90
CA LYS A 208 2.66 3.03 28.02
C LYS A 208 1.96 2.72 26.69
N GLN A 209 1.54 3.75 25.97
CA GLN A 209 0.89 3.60 24.67
C GLN A 209 1.86 3.04 23.61
N GLU A 210 3.13 3.48 23.59
CA GLU A 210 4.16 2.92 22.70
C GLU A 210 4.41 1.44 23.01
N GLN A 211 4.48 1.05 24.28
CA GLN A 211 4.61 -0.35 24.68
C GLN A 211 3.39 -1.20 24.29
N GLU A 212 2.17 -0.69 24.47
CA GLU A 212 0.95 -1.38 24.04
C GLU A 212 0.90 -1.59 22.51
N ILE A 213 1.34 -0.59 21.73
CA ILE A 213 1.43 -0.69 20.27
C ILE A 213 2.46 -1.76 19.86
N ASP A 214 3.60 -1.83 20.54
CA ASP A 214 4.64 -2.84 20.29
C ASP A 214 4.18 -4.26 20.67
N GLU A 215 3.38 -4.42 21.74
CA GLU A 215 2.84 -5.70 22.20
C GLU A 215 1.67 -6.21 21.35
N GLU A 216 0.74 -5.35 20.94
CA GLU A 216 -0.47 -5.72 20.19
C GLU A 216 -0.19 -5.96 18.69
N GLY A 217 0.90 -5.39 18.17
CA GLY A 217 1.23 -5.41 16.75
C GLY A 217 0.29 -4.55 15.90
N GLN A 218 0.63 -4.31 14.62
CA GLN A 218 -0.27 -3.60 13.70
C GLN A 218 -1.53 -4.44 13.43
N LEU A 219 -2.61 -4.22 14.18
CA LEU A 219 -3.94 -4.81 13.96
C LEU A 219 -4.53 -4.46 12.57
N TYR A 220 -4.09 -3.34 12.00
CA TYR A 220 -4.45 -2.89 10.66
C TYR A 220 -3.15 -2.49 9.94
N GLY A 221 -2.78 -3.25 8.93
CA GLY A 221 -1.57 -3.06 8.15
C GLY A 221 -1.81 -3.51 6.72
N ALA A 222 -1.16 -2.85 5.76
CA ALA A 222 -1.35 -3.16 4.35
C ALA A 222 -1.13 -4.66 4.05
N GLY A 223 -2.21 -5.38 3.74
CA GLY A 223 -2.18 -6.81 3.47
C GLY A 223 -2.52 -7.72 4.66
N ILE A 224 -2.94 -7.16 5.81
CA ILE A 224 -3.54 -7.88 6.92
C ILE A 224 -5.05 -7.90 6.68
N ALA A 225 -5.49 -8.82 5.82
CA ALA A 225 -6.89 -9.17 5.73
C ALA A 225 -7.11 -10.52 6.42
N ASP A 226 -8.17 -10.57 7.22
CA ASP A 226 -8.83 -11.75 7.78
C ASP A 226 -8.89 -12.95 6.79
#